data_AF-A0A6I9P4C4-F1
#
_entry.id   AF-A0A6I9P4C4-F1
#
_cell.length_a   1.000
_cell.length_b   1.000
_cell.length_c   1.000
_cell.angle_alpha   90.00
_cell.angle_beta   90.00
_cell.angle_gamma   90.00
#
_symmetry.space_group_name_H-M   'P 1'
#
loop_
_entity.id
_entity.type
_entity.pdbx_description
1 polymer ?
#
loop_
_entity_poly.entity_id
_entity_poly.type
_entity_poly.pdbx_seq_one_letter_code
_entity_poly.pdbx_strand_id
1 'polypeptide(L)'
;CQIGNFSIHIALRNLRPPGSKTRKIPYPTKNPFTWIFVLVSCPNYTYELGSWLGFTLMTQCLPVAFFTLVGFIQMTVWAKGKHRSYLKEFRDYPPLRSPILPFIL
;
A
#
# COMPACT_ATOMS: atom_id res chain seq x y z
N CYS A 1 -6.93 7.40 -5.31
CA CYS A 1 -6.65 7.91 -6.67
C CYS A 1 -5.23 7.61 -7.09
N GLN A 2 -5.05 7.27 -8.36
CA GLN A 2 -3.80 6.72 -8.93
C GLN A 2 -2.55 7.60 -8.73
N ILE A 3 -2.72 8.92 -8.63
CA ILE A 3 -1.63 9.85 -8.29
C ILE A 3 -0.98 9.51 -6.93
N GLY A 4 -1.80 9.11 -5.95
CA GLY A 4 -1.31 8.64 -4.66
C GLY A 4 -0.51 7.35 -4.80
N ASN A 5 -1.03 6.37 -5.53
CA ASN A 5 -0.33 5.10 -5.82
C ASN A 5 1.03 5.37 -6.51
N PHE A 6 1.06 6.21 -7.55
CA PHE A 6 2.29 6.63 -8.23
C PHE A 6 3.28 7.32 -7.29
N SER A 7 2.81 8.23 -6.44
CA SER A 7 3.64 8.90 -5.44
C SER A 7 4.28 7.91 -4.47
N ILE A 8 3.54 6.88 -4.04
CA ILE A 8 4.07 5.79 -3.21
C ILE A 8 5.13 5.00 -3.97
N HIS A 9 4.92 4.68 -5.25
CA HIS A 9 5.91 3.97 -6.05
C HIS A 9 7.21 4.77 -6.24
N ILE A 10 7.12 6.08 -6.45
CA ILE A 10 8.30 6.96 -6.47
C ILE A 10 9.02 6.92 -5.12
N ALA A 11 8.29 7.07 -4.02
CA ALA A 11 8.90 7.04 -2.69
C ALA A 11 9.62 5.71 -2.43
N LEU A 12 8.98 4.58 -2.78
CA LEU A 12 9.58 3.24 -2.65
C LEU A 12 10.80 3.04 -3.57
N ARG A 13 10.77 3.59 -4.79
CA ARG A 13 11.91 3.56 -5.72
C ARG A 13 13.10 4.31 -5.13
N ASN A 14 12.88 5.50 -4.57
CA ASN A 14 13.94 6.34 -4.01
C ASN A 14 14.61 5.73 -2.78
N LEU A 15 13.98 4.77 -2.11
CA LEU A 15 14.60 4.02 -1.01
C LEU A 15 15.68 3.04 -1.47
N ARG A 16 15.73 2.70 -2.76
CA ARG A 16 16.71 1.78 -3.35
C ARG A 16 17.73 2.54 -4.20
N PRO A 17 19.01 2.59 -3.79
CA PRO A 17 20.08 3.05 -4.66
C PRO A 17 20.18 2.16 -5.91
N PRO A 18 20.55 2.72 -7.07
CA PRO A 18 20.78 1.92 -8.28
C PRO A 18 21.83 0.84 -8.01
N GLY A 19 21.53 -0.40 -8.41
CA GLY A 19 22.40 -1.57 -8.19
C GLY A 19 22.31 -2.23 -6.81
N SER A 20 21.53 -1.68 -5.87
CA SER A 20 21.38 -2.23 -4.52
C SER A 20 20.06 -2.99 -4.34
N LYS A 21 20.11 -4.11 -3.59
CA LYS A 21 18.94 -4.87 -3.12
C LYS A 21 18.54 -4.52 -1.69
N THR A 22 19.21 -3.54 -1.06
CA THR A 22 18.94 -3.15 0.33
C THR A 22 17.49 -2.70 0.48
N ARG A 23 16.82 -3.21 1.51
CA ARG A 23 15.47 -2.77 1.89
C ARG A 23 15.59 -1.74 3.01
N LYS A 24 14.76 -0.71 2.95
CA LYS A 24 14.62 0.30 3.99
C LYS A 24 13.16 0.41 4.37
N ILE A 25 12.92 0.81 5.62
CA ILE A 25 11.57 1.11 6.11
C ILE A 25 11.10 2.39 5.40
N PRO A 26 9.94 2.37 4.71
CA PRO A 26 9.39 3.58 4.12
C PRO A 26 8.85 4.50 5.23
N TYR A 27 9.16 5.78 5.13
CA TYR A 27 8.69 6.84 6.02
C TYR A 27 7.95 7.92 5.22
N PRO A 28 7.05 8.67 5.86
CA PRO A 28 6.39 9.80 5.21
C PRO A 28 7.41 10.82 4.71
N THR A 29 7.16 11.36 3.53
CA THR A 29 8.00 12.39 2.89
C THR A 29 7.26 13.73 2.88
N LYS A 30 7.82 14.76 2.23
CA LYS A 30 7.16 16.06 2.02
C LYS A 30 5.87 15.96 1.20
N ASN A 31 5.65 14.87 0.46
CA ASN A 31 4.44 14.67 -0.32
C ASN A 31 3.28 14.20 0.59
N PRO A 32 2.12 14.91 0.61
CA PRO A 32 0.99 14.56 1.46
C PRO A 32 0.45 13.16 1.18
N PHE A 33 0.56 12.66 -0.06
CA PHE A 33 0.12 11.30 -0.40
C PHE A 33 0.96 10.21 0.27
N THR A 34 2.16 10.53 0.76
CA THR A 34 3.04 9.59 1.46
C THR A 34 2.83 9.58 2.98
N TRP A 35 2.05 10.50 3.53
CA TRP A 35 1.82 10.58 4.98
C TRP A 35 1.09 9.36 5.55
N ILE A 36 0.29 8.70 4.70
CA ILE A 36 -0.36 7.44 5.03
C ILE A 36 0.63 6.32 5.41
N PHE A 37 1.93 6.43 5.08
CA PHE A 37 2.96 5.51 5.60
C PHE A 37 3.07 5.49 7.12
N VAL A 38 2.60 6.52 7.83
CA VAL A 38 2.53 6.52 9.30
C VAL A 38 1.56 5.46 9.80
N LEU A 39 0.47 5.24 9.07
CA LEU A 39 -0.64 4.36 9.48
C LEU A 39 -0.60 3.00 8.79
N VAL A 40 -0.05 2.92 7.58
CA VAL A 40 -0.13 1.73 6.73
C VAL A 40 1.24 1.36 6.16
N SER A 41 1.51 0.06 6.14
CA SER A 41 2.75 -0.54 5.62
C SER A 41 2.82 -0.53 4.09
N CYS A 42 1.70 -0.81 3.43
CA CYS A 42 1.57 -0.87 1.97
C CYS A 42 0.47 0.09 1.47
N PRO A 43 0.67 1.42 1.53
CA PRO A 43 -0.33 2.39 1.13
C PRO A 43 -0.63 2.43 -0.36
N ASN A 44 0.26 1.89 -1.20
CA ASN A 44 0.01 1.73 -2.63
C ASN A 44 -1.26 0.92 -2.89
N TYR A 45 -1.45 -0.19 -2.16
CA TYR A 45 -2.63 -1.04 -2.27
C TYR A 45 -3.90 -0.34 -1.76
N THR A 46 -3.79 0.51 -0.74
CA THR A 46 -4.91 1.34 -0.27
C THR A 46 -5.39 2.30 -1.35
N TYR A 47 -4.45 2.97 -2.05
CA TYR A 47 -4.81 3.87 -3.15
C TYR A 47 -5.36 3.14 -4.37
N GLU A 48 -4.83 1.96 -4.66
CA GLU A 48 -5.27 1.10 -5.75
C GLU A 48 -6.70 0.60 -5.51
N LEU A 49 -6.99 0.11 -4.31
CA LEU A 49 -8.34 -0.23 -3.87
C LEU A 49 -9.31 0.95 -4.02
N GLY A 50 -8.94 2.13 -3.52
CA GLY A 50 -9.80 3.31 -3.63
C GLY A 50 -10.09 3.70 -5.09
N SER A 51 -9.13 3.47 -5.99
CA SER A 51 -9.33 3.68 -7.43
C SER A 51 -10.27 2.63 -8.04
N TRP A 52 -10.14 1.36 -7.69
CA TRP A 52 -11.04 0.30 -8.17
C TRP A 52 -12.46 0.42 -7.61
N LEU A 53 -12.60 0.85 -6.34
CA LEU A 53 -13.90 1.18 -5.75
C LEU A 53 -14.57 2.35 -6.47
N GLY A 54 -13.83 3.43 -6.74
CA GLY A 54 -14.35 4.55 -7.53
C GLY A 54 -14.79 4.12 -8.92
N PHE A 55 -14.00 3.27 -9.59
CA PHE A 55 -14.34 2.74 -10.91
C PHE A 55 -15.58 1.82 -10.88
N THR A 56 -15.71 0.99 -9.85
CA THR A 56 -16.90 0.17 -9.62
C THR A 56 -18.14 1.04 -9.42
N LEU A 57 -18.04 2.08 -8.60
CA LEU A 57 -19.15 3.01 -8.34
C LEU A 57 -19.57 3.76 -9.60
N MET A 58 -18.61 4.19 -10.43
CA MET A 58 -18.90 4.89 -11.70
C MET A 58 -19.55 3.99 -12.75
N THR A 59 -19.06 2.75 -12.89
CA THR A 59 -19.53 1.84 -13.96
C THR A 59 -20.76 1.03 -13.56
N GLN A 60 -21.04 0.89 -12.25
CA GLN A 60 -22.16 0.13 -11.69
C GLN A 60 -22.28 -1.29 -12.27
N CYS A 61 -21.18 -1.87 -12.77
CA CYS A 61 -21.21 -3.14 -13.47
C CYS A 61 -20.68 -4.27 -12.60
N LEU A 62 -21.44 -5.38 -12.55
CA LEU A 62 -21.11 -6.56 -11.75
C LEU A 62 -19.71 -7.13 -12.01
N PRO A 63 -19.21 -7.19 -13.26
CA PRO A 63 -17.86 -7.72 -13.52
C PRO A 63 -16.75 -6.91 -12.85
N VAL A 64 -16.88 -5.58 -12.82
CA VAL A 64 -15.88 -4.69 -12.20
C VAL A 64 -15.96 -4.75 -10.67
N ALA A 65 -17.17 -4.88 -10.12
CA ALA A 65 -17.36 -5.10 -8.69
C ALA A 65 -16.70 -6.41 -8.24
N PHE A 66 -16.90 -7.50 -8.99
CA PHE A 66 -16.28 -8.79 -8.72
C PHE A 66 -14.75 -8.72 -8.83
N PHE A 67 -14.23 -8.08 -9.88
CA PHE A 67 -12.80 -7.86 -10.03
C PHE A 67 -12.19 -7.09 -8.85
N THR A 68 -12.87 -6.03 -8.41
CA THR A 68 -12.43 -5.22 -7.26
C THR A 68 -12.40 -6.03 -5.97
N LEU A 69 -13.41 -6.87 -5.73
CA LEU A 69 -13.48 -7.74 -4.56
C LEU A 69 -12.35 -8.78 -4.54
N VAL A 70 -12.16 -9.51 -5.63
CA VAL A 70 -11.10 -10.52 -5.75
C VAL A 70 -9.71 -9.87 -5.65
N GLY A 71 -9.52 -8.75 -6.33
CA GLY A 71 -8.29 -7.96 -6.25
C GLY A 71 -7.99 -7.48 -4.83
N PHE A 72 -9.01 -7.02 -4.09
CA PHE A 72 -8.86 -6.61 -2.70
C PHE A 72 -8.37 -7.75 -1.80
N ILE A 73 -8.99 -8.94 -1.92
CA ILE A 73 -8.61 -10.11 -1.11
C ILE A 73 -7.15 -10.46 -1.39
N GLN A 74 -6.76 -10.54 -2.66
CA GLN A 74 -5.39 -10.88 -3.05
C GLN A 74 -4.37 -9.86 -2.55
N MET A 75 -4.64 -8.56 -2.72
CA MET A 75 -3.77 -7.49 -2.21
C MET A 75 -3.64 -7.54 -0.68
N THR A 76 -4.71 -7.90 0.03
CA THR A 76 -4.71 -8.08 1.49
C THR A 76 -3.78 -9.19 1.94
N VAL A 77 -3.80 -10.34 1.25
CA VAL A 77 -2.88 -11.45 1.53
C VAL A 77 -1.42 -11.00 1.31
N TRP A 78 -1.14 -10.33 0.19
CA TRP A 78 0.20 -9.82 -0.11
C TRP A 78 0.69 -8.77 0.88
N ALA A 79 -0.17 -7.85 1.31
CA ALA A 79 0.17 -6.82 2.29
C ALA A 79 0.48 -7.40 3.66
N LYS A 80 -0.33 -8.37 4.12
CA LYS A 80 -0.07 -9.11 5.37
C LYS A 80 1.28 -9.82 5.32
N GLY A 81 1.58 -10.47 4.19
CA GLY A 81 2.88 -11.10 3.96
C GLY A 81 4.03 -10.09 4.07
N LYS A 82 3.94 -8.96 3.37
CA LYS A 82 4.96 -7.89 3.43
C LYS A 82 5.12 -7.30 4.82
N HIS A 83 4.02 -7.01 5.52
CA HIS A 83 4.04 -6.47 6.88
C HIS A 83 4.74 -7.43 7.85
N ARG A 84 4.43 -8.73 7.79
CA ARG A 84 5.15 -9.75 8.58
C ARG A 84 6.63 -9.82 8.24
N SER A 85 7.01 -9.71 6.96
CA SER A 85 8.42 -9.67 6.58
C SER A 85 9.11 -8.42 7.14
N TYR A 86 8.46 -7.26 7.12
CA TYR A 86 9.01 -6.04 7.72
C TYR A 86 9.23 -6.17 9.23
N LEU A 87 8.27 -6.75 9.97
CA LEU A 87 8.42 -7.01 11.41
C LEU A 87 9.56 -7.98 11.73
N LYS A 88 9.83 -8.95 10.85
CA LYS A 88 10.94 -9.90 11.03
C LYS A 88 12.29 -9.31 10.65
N GLU A 89 12.34 -8.52 9.59
CA GLU A 89 13.58 -7.96 9.03
C GLU A 89 14.06 -6.73 9.80
N PHE A 90 13.14 -5.92 10.33
CA PHE A 90 13.46 -4.66 10.99
C PHE A 90 12.99 -4.67 12.45
N ARG A 91 13.96 -4.65 13.38
CA ARG A 91 13.68 -4.57 14.83
C ARG A 91 13.04 -3.25 15.24
N ASP A 92 13.37 -2.17 14.55
CA ASP A 92 12.88 -0.80 14.80
C ASP A 92 11.60 -0.47 14.00
N TYR A 93 10.88 -1.49 13.52
CA TYR A 93 9.66 -1.26 12.75
C TYR A 93 8.51 -0.76 13.65
N PRO A 94 7.82 0.33 13.28
CA PRO A 94 6.75 0.87 14.11
C PRO A 94 5.56 -0.12 14.22
N PRO A 95 5.18 -0.55 15.44
CA PRO A 95 4.15 -1.56 15.64
C PRO A 95 2.73 -1.07 15.35
N LEU A 96 2.53 0.26 15.28
CA LEU A 96 1.22 0.87 15.06
C LEU A 96 0.75 0.81 13.59
N ARG A 97 1.59 0.33 12.65
CA ARG A 97 1.23 0.30 11.22
C ARG A 97 0.36 -0.90 10.89
N SER A 98 -0.78 -0.66 10.26
CA SER A 98 -1.60 -1.70 9.63
C SER A 98 -1.00 -2.18 8.31
N PRO A 99 -1.36 -3.37 7.79
CA PRO A 99 -0.86 -3.86 6.50
C PRO A 99 -1.41 -3.08 5.30
N ILE A 100 -2.73 -2.82 5.25
CA ILE A 100 -3.42 -2.20 4.10
C ILE A 100 -4.43 -1.12 4.48
N LEU A 101 -5.30 -1.36 5.47
CA LEU A 101 -6.34 -0.42 5.87
C LEU A 101 -6.12 -0.12 7.34
N PRO A 102 -5.96 1.16 7.71
CA PRO A 102 -5.79 1.51 9.09
C PRO A 102 -7.06 1.12 9.85
N PHE A 103 -6.90 0.48 11.02
CA PHE A 103 -7.97 0.11 11.95
C PHE A 103 -8.94 -1.01 11.54
N ILE A 104 -8.76 -1.64 10.36
CA ILE A 104 -9.56 -2.79 9.94
C ILE A 104 -8.75 -4.09 10.00
N LEU A 105 -7.43 -4.01 9.78
CA LEU A 105 -6.53 -5.16 9.65
C LEU A 105 -5.10 -4.85 10.11
#